data_AF-D6THL5-F1
#
_entry.id   AF-D6THL5-F1
#
_cell.length_a   1.000
_cell.length_b   1.000
_cell.length_c   1.000
_cell.angle_alpha   90.00
_cell.angle_beta   90.00
_cell.angle_gamma   90.00
#
_symmetry.space_group_name_H-M   'P 1'
#
loop_
_entity.id
_entity.type
_entity.pdbx_description
1 polymer ?
#
loop_
_entity_poly.entity_id
_entity_poly.type
_entity_poly.pdbx_seq_one_letter_code
_entity_poly.pdbx_strand_id
1 'polypeptide(L)'
;MPKLDARGIVAFTDGACIKNPGGPAGWSALLWAAVDSNNGIMAEKAACLECYGHIPKAPTTTNNRAEISAVLAVLSIAPPTLPLKIYSDSEYTIKVAQGVFQMKANPDLWQIYRQLLSYRKQPPTFEWVRGHAGHAQNERADELAGLGVFNGDTTAFKRWEATQTAEAKSGMSTGELAQLRRQVQTVKAFFETQAPGGGRISEQERRFIDDMAKRMQKNTFAPSEKQRNWVKVLASKYRVQ
;
A
#
# COMPACT_ATOMS: atom_id res chain seq x y z
N MET A 1 -7.76 -0.81 25.33
CA MET A 1 -6.43 -1.48 25.27
C MET A 1 -6.63 -2.96 25.56
N PRO A 2 -6.01 -3.87 24.79
CA PRO A 2 -6.00 -5.29 25.12
C PRO A 2 -5.33 -5.55 26.48
N LYS A 3 -5.55 -6.72 27.05
CA LYS A 3 -4.91 -7.10 28.32
C LYS A 3 -3.42 -7.35 28.08
N LEU A 4 -2.59 -6.41 28.51
CA LEU A 4 -1.14 -6.47 28.31
C LEU A 4 -0.44 -7.29 29.40
N ASP A 5 0.67 -7.93 29.02
CA ASP A 5 1.62 -8.57 29.94
C ASP A 5 3.05 -8.05 29.69
N ALA A 6 4.05 -8.65 30.34
CA ALA A 6 5.44 -8.23 30.22
C ALA A 6 6.03 -8.38 28.81
N ARG A 7 5.42 -9.18 27.92
CA ARG A 7 5.84 -9.32 26.51
C ARG A 7 5.53 -8.06 25.70
N GLY A 8 4.63 -7.22 26.18
CA GLY A 8 4.35 -5.90 25.60
C GLY A 8 3.32 -5.94 24.48
N ILE A 9 3.61 -5.21 23.40
CA ILE A 9 2.64 -4.83 22.37
C ILE A 9 3.17 -5.17 20.97
N VAL A 10 2.30 -5.70 20.13
CA VAL A 10 2.51 -5.76 18.67
C VAL A 10 1.52 -4.81 18.01
N ALA A 11 2.02 -3.97 17.11
CA ALA A 11 1.22 -2.99 16.40
C ALA A 11 1.41 -3.07 14.89
N PHE A 12 0.36 -2.74 14.15
CA PHE A 12 0.38 -2.55 12.69
C PHE A 12 -0.01 -1.12 12.38
N THR A 13 0.71 -0.48 11.46
CA THR A 13 0.51 0.93 11.10
C THR A 13 0.50 1.12 9.60
N ASP A 14 -0.42 1.95 9.13
CA ASP A 14 -0.49 2.35 7.72
C ASP A 14 -0.86 3.84 7.60
N GLY A 15 -0.53 4.43 6.46
CA GLY A 15 -0.86 5.79 6.06
C GLY A 15 -1.28 5.85 4.60
N ALA A 16 -2.44 6.47 4.36
CA ALA A 16 -3.00 6.65 3.03
C ALA A 16 -3.17 8.13 2.70
N CYS A 17 -2.93 8.52 1.44
CA CYS A 17 -3.16 9.87 0.96
C CYS A 17 -3.78 9.84 -0.45
N ILE A 18 -4.95 10.48 -0.61
CA ILE A 18 -5.72 10.39 -1.86
C ILE A 18 -5.02 11.10 -3.03
N LYS A 19 -4.19 12.10 -2.73
CA LYS A 19 -3.40 12.87 -3.68
C LYS A 19 -2.09 13.30 -3.02
N ASN A 20 -0.98 12.77 -3.52
CA ASN A 20 0.33 12.99 -2.91
C ASN A 20 1.19 13.94 -3.77
N PRO A 21 1.52 15.17 -3.32
CA PRO A 21 1.03 15.88 -2.14
C PRO A 21 -0.31 16.60 -2.37
N GLY A 22 -0.93 17.11 -1.29
CA GLY A 22 -2.00 18.10 -1.37
C GLY A 22 -3.40 17.59 -1.06
N GLY A 23 -3.62 16.27 -1.09
CA GLY A 23 -4.89 15.64 -0.75
C GLY A 23 -5.12 15.49 0.75
N PRO A 24 -6.34 15.19 1.19
CA PRO A 24 -6.55 14.62 2.51
C PRO A 24 -5.79 13.29 2.64
N ALA A 25 -5.39 12.99 3.87
CA ALA A 25 -4.72 11.75 4.23
C ALA A 25 -5.36 11.13 5.48
N GLY A 26 -5.06 9.87 5.73
CA GLY A 26 -5.50 9.14 6.91
C GLY A 26 -4.41 8.22 7.40
N TRP A 27 -4.38 7.98 8.70
CA TRP A 27 -3.44 7.09 9.36
C TRP A 27 -4.22 6.04 10.15
N SER A 28 -3.61 4.88 10.39
CA SER A 28 -4.18 3.84 11.24
C SER A 28 -3.13 3.23 12.16
N ALA A 29 -3.57 2.78 13.32
CA ALA A 29 -2.78 2.11 14.33
C ALA A 29 -3.61 1.00 14.95
N LEU A 30 -3.22 -0.25 14.72
CA LEU A 30 -3.82 -1.42 15.33
C LEU A 30 -2.86 -1.98 16.37
N LEU A 31 -3.35 -2.28 17.57
CA LEU A 31 -2.51 -2.74 18.68
C LEU A 31 -3.10 -3.99 19.35
N TRP A 32 -2.27 -5.01 19.49
CA TRP A 32 -2.56 -6.26 20.21
C TRP A 32 -1.59 -6.45 21.38
N ALA A 33 -1.98 -7.28 22.34
CA ALA A 33 -1.03 -7.77 23.32
C ALA A 33 -0.06 -8.74 22.62
N ALA A 34 1.24 -8.63 22.89
CA ALA A 34 2.25 -9.44 22.21
C ALA A 34 2.09 -10.95 22.50
N VAL A 35 1.42 -11.31 23.60
CA VAL A 35 1.02 -12.69 23.90
C VAL A 35 0.16 -13.33 22.81
N ASP A 36 -0.68 -12.55 22.17
CA ASP A 36 -1.65 -13.02 21.18
C ASP A 36 -1.05 -13.12 19.77
N SER A 37 0.24 -12.79 19.64
CA SER A 37 0.98 -12.77 18.39
C SER A 37 1.92 -13.96 18.27
N ASN A 38 1.87 -14.65 17.14
CA ASN A 38 2.91 -15.58 16.70
C ASN A 38 3.54 -15.08 15.40
N ASN A 39 4.76 -14.54 15.47
CA ASN A 39 5.49 -13.98 14.31
C ASN A 39 4.66 -13.01 13.44
N GLY A 40 3.90 -12.10 14.06
CA GLY A 40 3.08 -11.12 13.35
C GLY A 40 1.71 -11.63 12.91
N ILE A 41 1.40 -12.90 13.15
CA ILE A 41 0.06 -13.46 12.96
C ILE A 41 -0.68 -13.40 14.30
N MET A 42 -1.79 -12.68 14.36
CA MET A 42 -2.60 -12.56 15.57
C MET A 42 -3.56 -13.74 15.70
N ALA A 43 -3.80 -14.20 16.92
CA ALA A 43 -4.85 -15.17 17.20
C ALA A 43 -6.24 -14.62 16.77
N GLU A 44 -7.11 -15.48 16.24
CA GLU A 44 -8.39 -15.11 15.63
C GLU A 44 -9.32 -14.28 16.56
N LYS A 45 -9.26 -14.55 17.87
CA LYS A 45 -10.07 -13.86 18.89
C LYS A 45 -9.27 -12.88 19.75
N ALA A 46 -8.05 -12.55 19.32
CA ALA A 46 -7.21 -11.59 20.03
C ALA A 46 -7.89 -10.22 20.06
N ALA A 47 -7.99 -9.62 21.25
CA ALA A 47 -8.54 -8.28 21.37
C ALA A 47 -7.62 -7.28 20.66
N CYS A 48 -8.16 -6.52 19.71
CA CYS A 48 -7.46 -5.46 19.02
C CYS A 48 -7.96 -4.09 19.49
N LEU A 49 -7.04 -3.16 19.72
CA LEU A 49 -7.37 -1.74 19.70
C LEU A 49 -7.14 -1.21 18.29
N GLU A 50 -8.20 -0.84 17.61
CA GLU A 50 -8.14 -0.17 16.30
C GLU A 50 -8.27 1.34 16.48
N CYS A 51 -7.33 2.09 15.91
CA CYS A 51 -7.34 3.54 15.89
C CYS A 51 -7.08 4.02 14.47
N TYR A 52 -7.75 5.09 14.07
CA TYR A 52 -7.48 5.78 12.82
C TYR A 52 -7.80 7.27 12.98
N GLY A 53 -7.27 8.08 12.07
CA GLY A 53 -7.51 9.51 12.10
C GLY A 53 -7.34 10.19 10.76
N HIS A 54 -7.89 11.39 10.69
CA HIS A 54 -7.91 12.23 9.50
C HIS A 54 -6.82 13.30 9.54
N ILE A 55 -6.14 13.50 8.41
CA ILE A 55 -5.24 14.62 8.15
C ILE A 55 -5.89 15.47 7.05
N PRO A 56 -6.31 16.71 7.33
CA PRO A 56 -6.94 17.57 6.36
C PRO A 56 -6.06 17.81 5.12
N LYS A 57 -6.72 18.17 4.01
CA LYS A 57 -6.03 18.59 2.79
C LYS A 57 -5.15 19.80 3.09
N ALA A 58 -3.88 19.72 2.73
CA ALA A 58 -2.94 20.83 2.78
C ALA A 58 -1.82 20.59 1.76
N PRO A 59 -1.17 21.63 1.23
CA PRO A 59 -0.05 21.48 0.28
C PRO A 59 1.09 20.60 0.81
N THR A 60 1.24 20.50 2.13
CA THR A 60 2.25 19.69 2.81
C THR A 60 1.78 18.26 3.12
N THR A 61 0.49 17.96 3.02
CA THR A 61 -0.05 16.61 3.29
C THR A 61 0.44 15.62 2.24
N THR A 62 1.05 14.54 2.70
CA THR A 62 1.67 13.49 1.88
C THR A 62 1.41 12.12 2.50
N ASN A 63 1.66 11.04 1.74
CA ASN A 63 1.61 9.69 2.28
C ASN A 63 2.57 9.51 3.46
N ASN A 64 3.82 9.97 3.30
CA ASN A 64 4.85 9.84 4.34
C ASN A 64 4.44 10.53 5.65
N ARG A 65 3.74 11.68 5.59
CA ARG A 65 3.22 12.31 6.82
C ARG A 65 2.20 11.43 7.51
N ALA A 66 1.30 10.79 6.76
CA ALA A 66 0.32 9.87 7.29
C ALA A 66 0.97 8.62 7.90
N GLU A 67 1.94 8.02 7.23
CA GLU A 67 2.70 6.86 7.72
C GLU A 67 3.47 7.20 9.02
N ILE A 68 4.12 8.37 9.10
CA ILE A 68 4.79 8.82 10.32
C ILE A 68 3.77 9.08 11.42
N SER A 69 2.63 9.73 11.12
CA SER A 69 1.54 9.94 12.08
C SER A 69 1.01 8.63 12.66
N ALA A 70 0.91 7.57 11.87
CA ALA A 70 0.51 6.24 12.32
C ALA A 70 1.48 5.68 13.39
N VAL A 71 2.80 5.81 13.15
CA VAL A 71 3.84 5.43 14.12
C VAL A 71 3.76 6.28 15.39
N LEU A 72 3.55 7.60 15.26
CA LEU A 72 3.38 8.50 16.41
C LEU A 72 2.16 8.12 17.24
N ALA A 73 1.06 7.73 16.61
CA ALA A 73 -0.16 7.27 17.29
C ALA A 73 0.12 6.02 18.13
N VAL A 74 0.80 5.02 17.56
CA VAL A 74 1.21 3.82 18.31
C VAL A 74 2.10 4.18 19.48
N LEU A 75 3.11 5.04 19.28
CA LEU A 75 4.02 5.45 20.36
C LEU A 75 3.32 6.21 21.49
N SER A 76 2.27 6.97 21.17
CA SER A 76 1.48 7.72 22.15
C SER A 76 0.53 6.82 22.94
N ILE A 77 0.03 5.74 22.33
CA ILE A 77 -0.92 4.81 22.96
C ILE A 77 -0.17 3.72 23.77
N ALA A 78 0.91 3.16 23.21
CA ALA A 78 1.62 2.03 23.80
C ALA A 78 2.39 2.44 25.06
N PRO A 79 2.17 1.76 26.21
CA PRO A 79 2.85 2.07 27.46
C PRO A 79 4.37 2.16 27.28
N PRO A 80 5.03 3.23 27.74
CA PRO A 80 6.46 3.45 27.52
C PRO A 80 7.36 2.43 28.23
N THR A 81 6.83 1.77 29.26
CA THR A 81 7.55 0.78 30.07
C THR A 81 7.58 -0.62 29.45
N LEU A 82 6.75 -0.88 28.43
CA LEU A 82 6.61 -2.18 27.81
C LEU A 82 7.31 -2.27 26.44
N PRO A 83 7.80 -3.46 26.03
CA PRO A 83 8.28 -3.70 24.69
C PRO A 83 7.22 -3.39 23.63
N LEU A 84 7.67 -2.89 22.47
CA LEU A 84 6.81 -2.55 21.36
C LEU A 84 7.44 -3.01 20.05
N LYS A 85 6.68 -3.77 19.26
CA LYS A 85 7.02 -4.17 17.89
C LYS A 85 6.01 -3.56 16.94
N ILE A 86 6.49 -2.87 15.90
CA ILE A 86 5.68 -2.18 14.91
C ILE A 86 5.90 -2.82 13.54
N TYR A 87 4.81 -3.21 12.90
CA TYR A 87 4.75 -3.66 11.52
C TYR A 87 4.24 -2.52 10.64
N SER A 88 4.93 -2.25 9.54
CA SER A 88 4.50 -1.25 8.55
C SER A 88 5.02 -1.61 7.17
N ASP A 89 4.33 -1.20 6.13
CA ASP A 89 4.80 -1.32 4.74
C ASP A 89 5.60 -0.10 4.25
N SER A 90 5.64 0.97 5.05
CA SER A 90 6.45 2.16 4.78
C SER A 90 7.93 1.92 5.05
N GLU A 91 8.65 1.43 4.04
CA GLU A 91 10.10 1.23 4.11
C GLU A 91 10.85 2.53 4.45
N TYR A 92 10.38 3.67 3.92
CA TYR A 92 10.94 4.98 4.24
C TYR A 92 10.80 5.30 5.73
N THR A 93 9.59 5.20 6.28
CA THR A 93 9.32 5.54 7.68
C THR A 93 10.11 4.64 8.61
N ILE A 94 10.15 3.34 8.34
CA ILE A 94 10.94 2.38 9.12
C ILE A 94 12.43 2.75 9.11
N LYS A 95 13.02 2.97 7.92
CA LYS A 95 14.45 3.27 7.82
C LYS A 95 14.83 4.58 8.51
N VAL A 96 13.97 5.61 8.47
CA VAL A 96 14.22 6.85 9.20
C VAL A 96 14.04 6.66 10.71
N ALA A 97 13.00 5.94 11.13
CA ALA A 97 12.72 5.65 12.55
C ALA A 97 13.83 4.82 13.22
N GLN A 98 14.47 3.92 12.46
CA GLN A 98 15.62 3.11 12.89
C GLN A 98 16.97 3.85 12.81
N GLY A 99 16.99 5.08 12.29
CA GLY A 99 18.22 5.87 12.13
C GLY A 99 19.11 5.45 10.96
N VAL A 100 18.62 4.58 10.06
CA VAL A 100 19.33 4.21 8.81
C VAL A 100 19.36 5.41 7.87
N PHE A 101 18.25 6.17 7.80
CA PHE A 101 18.15 7.40 7.02
C PHE A 101 18.07 8.63 7.93
N GLN A 102 18.61 9.74 7.42
CA GLN A 102 18.58 11.03 8.10
C GLN A 102 17.17 11.64 8.06
N MET A 103 16.74 12.25 9.17
CA MET A 103 15.45 12.93 9.32
C MET A 103 15.43 14.30 8.60
N LYS A 104 15.57 14.29 7.27
CA LYS A 104 15.63 15.52 6.45
C LYS A 104 14.24 16.10 6.11
N ALA A 105 13.27 15.23 5.84
CA ALA A 105 11.89 15.62 5.51
C ALA A 105 10.96 15.35 6.70
N ASN A 106 9.89 16.15 6.82
CA ASN A 106 8.94 16.12 7.95
C ASN A 106 9.60 16.27 9.34
N PRO A 107 10.53 17.24 9.53
CA PRO A 107 11.26 17.40 10.79
C PRO A 107 10.34 17.66 11.98
N ASP A 108 9.18 18.29 11.74
CA ASP A 108 8.13 18.53 12.73
C ASP A 108 7.61 17.23 13.35
N LEU A 109 7.34 16.21 12.54
CA LEU A 109 6.87 14.91 13.02
C LEU A 109 7.99 14.11 13.67
N TRP A 110 9.21 14.17 13.12
CA TRP A 110 10.37 13.47 13.68
C TRP A 110 10.83 14.03 15.02
N GLN A 111 10.62 15.33 15.27
CA GLN A 111 10.85 15.93 16.57
C GLN A 111 9.92 15.31 17.62
N ILE A 112 8.63 15.15 17.30
CA ILE A 112 7.65 14.49 18.17
C ILE A 112 8.05 13.02 18.38
N TYR A 113 8.48 12.32 17.33
CA TYR A 113 8.98 10.94 17.43
C TYR A 113 10.12 10.82 18.46
N ARG A 114 11.12 11.71 18.37
CA ARG A 114 12.25 11.73 19.33
C ARG A 114 11.79 12.00 20.76
N GLN A 115 10.83 12.89 20.95
CA GLN A 115 10.25 13.16 22.26
C GLN A 115 9.50 11.94 22.80
N LEU A 116 8.69 11.26 21.99
CA LEU A 116 7.99 10.05 22.41
C LEU A 116 8.96 8.92 22.75
N LEU A 117 10.06 8.77 21.99
CA LEU A 117 11.10 7.80 22.29
C LEU A 117 11.78 8.04 23.63
N SER A 118 12.00 9.31 24.03
CA SER A 118 12.69 9.61 25.29
C SER A 118 11.92 9.19 26.53
N TYR A 119 10.60 9.02 26.41
CA TYR A 119 9.77 8.49 27.50
C TYR A 119 9.83 6.96 27.61
N ARG A 120 10.29 6.25 26.57
CA ARG A 120 10.28 4.78 26.56
C ARG A 120 11.49 4.18 27.26
N LYS A 121 11.28 3.07 27.95
CA LYS A 121 12.36 2.29 28.59
C LYS A 121 13.31 1.66 27.56
N GLN A 122 12.79 1.32 26.39
CA GLN A 122 13.55 0.77 25.27
C GLN A 122 12.95 1.26 23.94
N PRO A 123 13.76 1.40 22.88
CA PRO A 123 13.26 1.76 21.57
C PRO A 123 12.30 0.68 21.02
N PRO A 124 11.32 1.05 20.19
CA PRO A 124 10.50 0.09 19.47
C PRO A 124 11.35 -0.68 18.46
N THR A 125 10.91 -1.90 18.16
CA THR A 125 11.43 -2.68 17.03
C THR A 125 10.49 -2.52 15.84
N PHE A 126 11.03 -2.52 14.63
CA PHE A 126 10.27 -2.38 13.40
C PHE A 126 10.48 -3.59 12.50
N GLU A 127 9.41 -4.04 11.86
CA GLU A 127 9.43 -5.07 10.83
C GLU A 127 8.72 -4.54 9.58
N TRP A 128 9.41 -4.58 8.45
CA TRP A 128 8.82 -4.21 7.18
C TRP A 128 7.99 -5.39 6.66
N VAL A 129 6.73 -5.10 6.32
CA VAL A 129 5.85 -6.04 5.62
C VAL A 129 5.57 -5.52 4.23
N ARG A 130 5.36 -6.43 3.29
CA ARG A 130 4.94 -6.02 1.95
C ARG A 130 3.46 -5.62 2.01
N GLY A 131 3.15 -4.39 1.60
CA GLY A 131 1.78 -3.92 1.42
C GLY A 131 0.99 -4.79 0.42
N HIS A 132 -0.29 -5.02 0.69
CA HIS A 132 -1.22 -5.81 -0.12
C HIS A 132 -0.72 -7.21 -0.52
N ALA A 133 -0.01 -7.89 0.39
CA ALA A 133 0.56 -9.22 0.14
C ALA A 133 -0.20 -10.38 0.81
N GLY A 134 -1.45 -10.19 1.22
CA GLY A 134 -2.23 -11.22 1.95
C GLY A 134 -2.01 -11.21 3.46
N HIS A 135 -1.41 -10.16 4.02
CA HIS A 135 -1.27 -9.99 5.47
C HIS A 135 -2.52 -9.31 6.03
N ALA A 136 -3.44 -10.10 6.59
CA ALA A 136 -4.74 -9.62 7.06
C ALA A 136 -4.65 -8.40 8.00
N GLN A 137 -3.67 -8.35 8.90
CA GLN A 137 -3.48 -7.22 9.82
C GLN A 137 -3.03 -5.94 9.09
N ASN A 138 -2.17 -6.07 8.07
CA ASN A 138 -1.74 -4.94 7.25
C ASN A 138 -2.86 -4.46 6.33
N GLU A 139 -3.63 -5.38 5.75
CA GLU A 139 -4.79 -5.03 4.93
C GLU A 139 -5.87 -4.31 5.74
N ARG A 140 -6.07 -4.71 7.00
CA ARG A 140 -6.94 -3.99 7.92
C ARG A 140 -6.39 -2.60 8.28
N ALA A 141 -5.07 -2.46 8.42
CA ALA A 141 -4.43 -1.17 8.63
C ALA A 141 -4.63 -0.23 7.43
N ASP A 142 -4.42 -0.72 6.20
CA ASP A 142 -4.69 0.01 4.96
C ASP A 142 -6.15 0.45 4.87
N GLU A 143 -7.10 -0.45 5.14
CA GLU A 143 -8.54 -0.16 5.14
C GLU A 143 -8.88 0.98 6.12
N LEU A 144 -8.36 0.92 7.35
CA LEU A 144 -8.60 1.94 8.36
C LEU A 144 -7.91 3.27 8.03
N ALA A 145 -6.72 3.24 7.43
CA ALA A 145 -6.04 4.44 6.97
C ALA A 145 -6.82 5.10 5.83
N GLY A 146 -7.31 4.30 4.88
CA GLY A 146 -8.24 4.69 3.83
C GLY A 146 -9.52 5.32 4.39
N LEU A 147 -10.15 4.70 5.39
CA LEU A 147 -11.30 5.29 6.09
C LEU A 147 -10.96 6.62 6.77
N GLY A 148 -9.76 6.74 7.34
CA GLY A 148 -9.22 7.97 7.91
C GLY A 148 -9.10 9.12 6.90
N VAL A 149 -8.77 8.83 5.64
CA VAL A 149 -8.76 9.83 4.54
C VAL A 149 -10.12 10.51 4.41
N PHE A 150 -11.21 9.75 4.60
CA PHE A 150 -12.58 10.23 4.50
C PHE A 150 -13.18 10.63 5.86
N ASN A 151 -12.34 10.82 6.89
CA ASN A 151 -12.77 11.21 8.23
C ASN A 151 -13.87 10.29 8.81
N GLY A 152 -13.79 8.99 8.53
CA GLY A 152 -14.77 8.01 8.99
C GLY A 152 -16.02 7.87 8.12
N ASP A 153 -16.17 8.63 7.03
CA ASP A 153 -17.28 8.45 6.10
C ASP A 153 -17.08 7.18 5.26
N THR A 154 -17.64 6.08 5.75
CA THR A 154 -17.59 4.76 5.10
C THR A 154 -18.26 4.77 3.72
N THR A 155 -19.27 5.62 3.51
CA THR A 155 -19.97 5.70 2.23
C THR A 155 -19.08 6.38 1.18
N ALA A 156 -18.45 7.49 1.54
CA ALA A 156 -17.49 8.16 0.68
C ALA A 156 -16.27 7.28 0.38
N PHE A 157 -15.74 6.59 1.41
CA PHE A 157 -14.63 5.66 1.26
C PHE A 157 -14.96 4.53 0.27
N LYS A 158 -16.09 3.82 0.45
CA LYS A 158 -16.51 2.73 -0.46
C LYS A 158 -16.76 3.22 -1.90
N ARG A 159 -17.33 4.42 -2.05
CA ARG A 159 -17.49 5.03 -3.38
C ARG A 159 -16.14 5.29 -4.04
N TRP A 160 -15.18 5.82 -3.30
CA TRP A 160 -13.83 6.04 -3.80
C TRP A 160 -13.13 4.72 -4.14
N GLU A 161 -13.21 3.73 -3.27
CA GLU A 161 -12.61 2.40 -3.48
C GLU A 161 -13.15 1.74 -4.76
N ALA A 162 -14.46 1.85 -5.01
CA ALA A 162 -15.07 1.38 -6.26
C ALA A 162 -14.46 2.09 -7.50
N THR A 163 -14.05 3.35 -7.39
CA THR A 163 -13.34 4.06 -8.49
C THR A 163 -11.90 3.60 -8.70
N GLN A 164 -11.31 2.93 -7.70
CA GLN A 164 -9.92 2.44 -7.77
C GLN A 164 -9.79 1.07 -8.46
N THR A 165 -10.92 0.38 -8.73
CA THR A 165 -10.95 -0.90 -9.46
C THR A 165 -10.35 -0.77 -10.86
N ALA A 166 -9.81 -1.87 -11.38
CA ALA A 166 -9.24 -1.90 -12.73
C ALA A 166 -10.29 -1.53 -13.79
N GLU A 167 -11.53 -1.99 -13.60
CA GLU A 167 -12.72 -1.63 -14.37
C GLU A 167 -12.94 -0.12 -14.39
N ALA A 168 -13.09 0.50 -13.22
CA ALA A 168 -13.37 1.93 -13.11
C ALA A 168 -12.23 2.80 -13.65
N LYS A 169 -10.98 2.44 -13.39
CA LYS A 169 -9.80 3.16 -13.91
C LYS A 169 -9.64 3.05 -15.42
N SER A 170 -9.99 1.90 -16.00
CA SER A 170 -9.90 1.70 -17.45
C SER A 170 -11.15 2.17 -18.19
N GLY A 171 -12.28 2.34 -17.49
CA GLY A 171 -13.59 2.60 -18.08
C GLY A 171 -14.15 1.41 -18.85
N MET A 172 -13.72 0.18 -18.51
CA MET A 172 -14.08 -1.05 -19.20
C MET A 172 -14.87 -1.98 -18.27
N SER A 173 -15.79 -2.76 -18.85
CA SER A 173 -16.42 -3.87 -18.14
C SER A 173 -15.43 -5.01 -17.86
N THR A 174 -15.76 -5.86 -16.88
CA THR A 174 -14.97 -7.06 -16.55
C THR A 174 -14.76 -7.98 -17.77
N GLY A 175 -15.78 -8.12 -18.63
CA GLY A 175 -15.70 -8.91 -19.86
C GLY A 175 -14.70 -8.33 -20.87
N GLU A 176 -14.74 -7.01 -21.09
CA GLU A 176 -13.81 -6.34 -21.99
C GLU A 176 -12.36 -6.38 -21.47
N LEU A 177 -12.16 -6.23 -20.15
CA LEU A 177 -10.83 -6.37 -19.55
C LEU A 177 -10.30 -7.81 -19.69
N ALA A 178 -11.14 -8.82 -19.47
CA ALA A 178 -10.77 -10.22 -19.67
C ALA A 178 -10.40 -10.50 -21.14
N GLN A 179 -11.15 -9.94 -22.10
CA GLN A 179 -10.81 -10.03 -23.52
C GLN A 179 -9.47 -9.36 -23.83
N LEU A 180 -9.23 -8.14 -23.33
CA LEU A 180 -7.97 -7.44 -23.56
C LEU A 180 -6.77 -8.17 -22.94
N ARG A 181 -6.92 -8.75 -21.74
CA ARG A 181 -5.91 -9.60 -21.10
C ARG A 181 -5.54 -10.79 -21.98
N ARG A 182 -6.55 -11.47 -22.55
CA ARG A 182 -6.33 -12.56 -23.51
C ARG A 182 -5.56 -12.09 -24.74
N GLN A 183 -5.95 -10.96 -25.34
CA GLN A 183 -5.25 -10.41 -26.50
C GLN A 183 -3.78 -10.09 -26.21
N VAL A 184 -3.47 -9.48 -25.07
CA VAL A 184 -2.08 -9.23 -24.64
C VAL A 184 -1.30 -10.54 -24.52
N GLN A 185 -1.89 -11.57 -23.92
CA GLN A 185 -1.26 -12.89 -23.79
C GLN A 185 -1.01 -13.56 -25.14
N THR A 186 -1.99 -13.53 -26.06
CA THR A 186 -1.85 -14.13 -27.39
C THR A 186 -0.76 -13.42 -28.20
N VAL A 187 -0.73 -12.08 -28.19
CA VAL A 187 0.33 -11.30 -28.87
C VAL A 187 1.70 -11.58 -28.25
N LYS A 188 1.79 -11.66 -26.91
CA LYS A 188 3.04 -11.97 -26.21
C LYS A 188 3.58 -13.35 -26.58
N ALA A 189 2.73 -14.38 -26.54
CA ALA A 189 3.10 -15.73 -26.92
C ALA A 189 3.60 -15.77 -28.37
N PHE A 190 2.92 -15.08 -29.29
CA PHE A 190 3.40 -14.96 -30.67
C PHE A 190 4.79 -14.30 -30.74
N PHE A 191 5.03 -13.19 -30.03
CA PHE A 191 6.34 -12.53 -30.02
C PHE A 191 7.46 -13.41 -29.46
N GLU A 192 7.16 -14.29 -28.50
CA GLU A 192 8.12 -15.25 -27.93
C GLU A 192 8.50 -16.35 -28.93
N THR A 193 7.59 -16.74 -29.84
CA THR A 193 7.92 -17.70 -30.93
C THR A 193 8.81 -17.12 -32.02
N GLN A 194 8.91 -15.79 -32.11
CA GLN A 194 9.71 -15.11 -33.13
C GLN A 194 11.10 -14.78 -32.60
N ALA A 195 12.14 -15.21 -33.32
CA ALA A 195 13.53 -14.95 -32.95
C ALA A 195 13.81 -13.46 -32.66
N PRO A 196 14.59 -13.13 -31.60
CA PRO A 196 15.04 -11.76 -31.35
C PRO A 196 15.82 -11.24 -32.57
N GLY A 197 15.40 -10.11 -33.14
CA GLY A 197 16.05 -9.51 -34.32
C GLY A 197 15.48 -9.95 -35.68
N GLY A 198 14.50 -10.86 -35.73
CA GLY A 198 13.72 -11.08 -36.95
C GLY A 198 12.90 -9.83 -37.26
N GLY A 199 13.23 -9.11 -38.34
CA GLY A 199 12.75 -7.75 -38.66
C GLY A 199 11.24 -7.52 -38.81
N ARG A 200 10.41 -8.49 -38.42
CA ARG A 200 8.94 -8.43 -38.48
C ARG A 200 8.30 -7.75 -37.27
N ILE A 201 8.96 -7.75 -36.11
CA ILE A 201 8.46 -7.14 -34.87
C ILE A 201 9.45 -6.09 -34.37
N SER A 202 8.99 -4.87 -34.14
CA SER A 202 9.86 -3.80 -33.64
C SER A 202 10.17 -3.95 -32.15
N GLU A 203 11.31 -3.41 -31.70
CA GLU A 203 11.67 -3.42 -30.28
C GLU A 203 10.65 -2.67 -29.42
N GLN A 204 10.06 -1.59 -29.95
CA GLN A 204 9.03 -0.81 -29.29
C GLN A 204 7.76 -1.66 -29.02
N GLU A 205 7.35 -2.47 -30.00
CA GLU A 205 6.20 -3.36 -29.86
C GLU A 205 6.45 -4.43 -28.80
N ARG A 206 7.64 -5.05 -28.80
CA ARG A 206 8.03 -6.04 -27.78
C ARG A 206 8.00 -5.43 -26.39
N ARG A 207 8.69 -4.30 -26.19
CA ARG A 207 8.76 -3.60 -24.90
C ARG A 207 7.38 -3.26 -24.35
N PHE A 208 6.45 -2.85 -25.22
CA PHE A 208 5.09 -2.53 -24.80
C PHE A 208 4.27 -3.74 -24.40
N ILE A 209 4.30 -4.83 -25.18
CA ILE A 209 3.56 -6.04 -24.82
C ILE A 209 4.12 -6.64 -23.52
N ASP A 210 5.43 -6.57 -23.32
CA ASP A 210 6.06 -6.97 -22.05
C ASP A 210 5.64 -6.08 -20.88
N ASP A 211 5.58 -4.76 -21.06
CA ASP A 211 5.05 -3.83 -20.05
C ASP A 211 3.58 -4.13 -19.71
N MET A 212 2.74 -4.36 -20.72
CA MET A 212 1.34 -4.73 -20.53
C MET A 212 1.19 -6.05 -19.76
N ALA A 213 1.97 -7.07 -20.11
CA ALA A 213 1.95 -8.36 -19.43
C ALA A 213 2.45 -8.26 -17.97
N LYS A 214 3.48 -7.45 -17.70
CA LYS A 214 3.95 -7.18 -16.32
C LYS A 214 2.87 -6.52 -15.47
N ARG A 215 2.09 -5.59 -16.03
CA ARG A 215 0.97 -4.94 -15.34
C ARG A 215 -0.16 -5.92 -15.02
N MET A 216 -0.41 -6.90 -15.88
CA MET A 216 -1.36 -7.99 -15.62
C MET A 216 -0.97 -8.81 -14.38
N GLN A 217 0.33 -9.05 -14.18
CA GLN A 217 0.83 -9.82 -13.03
C GLN A 217 0.77 -9.06 -11.71
N LYS A 218 0.80 -7.71 -11.73
CA LYS A 218 0.83 -6.86 -10.53
C LYS A 218 -0.54 -6.38 -10.05
N ASN A 219 -1.63 -6.93 -10.59
CA ASN A 219 -3.01 -6.48 -10.35
C ASN A 219 -3.25 -4.97 -10.62
N THR A 220 -2.37 -4.32 -11.39
CA THR A 220 -2.42 -2.89 -11.77
C THR A 220 -2.87 -2.69 -13.22
N PHE A 221 -3.57 -3.66 -13.77
CA PHE A 221 -3.95 -3.68 -15.19
C PHE A 221 -5.16 -2.78 -15.47
N ALA A 222 -4.92 -1.48 -15.57
CA ALA A 222 -5.89 -0.47 -15.98
C ALA A 222 -5.36 0.33 -17.20
N PRO A 223 -5.45 -0.23 -18.42
CA PRO A 223 -4.86 0.38 -19.61
C PRO A 223 -5.67 1.56 -20.14
N SER A 224 -4.98 2.63 -20.56
CA SER A 224 -5.59 3.80 -21.20
C SER A 224 -6.14 3.47 -22.58
N GLU A 225 -7.03 4.30 -23.10
CA GLU A 225 -7.62 4.11 -24.43
C GLU A 225 -6.58 3.91 -25.53
N LYS A 226 -5.51 4.72 -25.50
CA LYS A 226 -4.38 4.59 -26.42
C LYS A 226 -3.71 3.22 -26.32
N GLN A 227 -3.47 2.71 -25.12
CA GLN A 227 -2.87 1.39 -24.91
C GLN A 227 -3.79 0.27 -25.41
N ARG A 228 -5.10 0.36 -25.13
CA ARG A 228 -6.11 -0.59 -25.61
C ARG A 228 -6.14 -0.65 -27.14
N ASN A 229 -6.19 0.51 -27.78
CA ASN A 229 -6.18 0.61 -29.24
C ASN A 229 -4.89 0.04 -29.82
N TRP A 230 -3.75 0.25 -29.16
CA TRP A 230 -2.48 -0.30 -29.62
C TRP A 230 -2.44 -1.84 -29.54
N VAL A 231 -2.96 -2.44 -28.45
CA VAL A 231 -3.11 -3.91 -28.37
C VAL A 231 -3.98 -4.44 -29.52
N LYS A 232 -5.11 -3.80 -29.83
CA LYS A 232 -5.98 -4.18 -30.95
C LYS A 232 -5.27 -4.08 -32.31
N VAL A 233 -4.50 -3.01 -32.53
CA VAL A 233 -3.70 -2.83 -33.76
C VAL A 233 -2.66 -3.94 -33.89
N LEU A 234 -1.96 -4.29 -32.81
CA LEU A 234 -0.97 -5.37 -32.84
C LEU A 234 -1.61 -6.73 -33.08
N ALA A 235 -2.72 -7.02 -32.41
CA ALA A 235 -3.49 -8.24 -32.62
C ALA A 235 -3.90 -8.41 -34.09
N SER A 236 -4.42 -7.34 -34.70
CA SER A 236 -4.77 -7.32 -36.13
C SER A 236 -3.55 -7.43 -37.05
N LYS A 237 -2.50 -6.64 -36.81
CA LYS A 237 -1.25 -6.61 -37.60
C LYS A 237 -0.61 -8.00 -37.70
N TYR A 238 -0.62 -8.74 -36.59
CA TYR A 238 -0.03 -10.08 -36.51
C TYR A 238 -1.04 -11.21 -36.69
N ARG A 239 -2.32 -10.88 -36.94
CA ARG A 239 -3.43 -11.84 -37.14
C ARG A 239 -3.55 -12.85 -36.00
N VAL A 240 -3.39 -12.36 -34.78
CA VAL A 240 -3.56 -13.13 -33.55
C VAL A 240 -4.85 -12.66 -32.87
N GLN A 241 -5.83 -13.55 -32.72
CA GLN A 241 -7.11 -13.28 -32.05
C GLN A 241 -7.20 -14.02 -30.73
#